data_AF-A0A6N7FP35-F1
#
_entry.id   AF-A0A6N7FP35-F1
#
_cell.length_a   1.000
_cell.length_b   1.000
_cell.length_c   1.000
_cell.angle_alpha   90.00
_cell.angle_beta   90.00
_cell.angle_gamma   90.00
#
_symmetry.space_group_name_H-M   'P 1'
#
loop_
_entity.id
_entity.type
_entity.pdbx_description
1 polymer ?
#
loop_
_entity_poly.entity_id
_entity_poly.type
_entity_poly.pdbx_seq_one_letter_code
_entity_poly.pdbx_strand_id
1 'polypeptide(L)' 'MGRVALVLGAGGTVGHAYHAGTLAALGELTGWDARHADVVVGTSAGSIVGAMLRAGVGP' A
#
# COMPACT_ATOMS: atom_id res chain seq x y z
N MET A 1 3.75 18.93 -6.12
CA MET A 1 3.89 17.57 -5.55
C MET A 1 4.40 16.64 -6.63
N GLY A 2 5.35 15.78 -6.31
CA GLY A 2 5.85 14.77 -7.26
C GLY A 2 4.81 13.65 -7.46
N ARG A 3 4.91 12.94 -8.59
CA ARG A 3 4.13 11.72 -8.83
C ARG A 3 4.76 10.54 -8.08
N VAL A 4 3.95 9.74 -7.38
CA VAL A 4 4.39 8.62 -6.55
C VAL A 4 3.79 7.31 -7.08
N ALA A 5 4.65 6.32 -7.33
CA ALA A 5 4.25 4.95 -7.60
C ALA A 5 4.50 4.07 -6.36
N LEU A 6 3.49 3.32 -5.93
CA LEU A 6 3.59 2.36 -4.85
C LEU A 6 3.72 0.94 -5.42
N VAL A 7 4.77 0.22 -5.02
CA VAL A 7 5.02 -1.16 -5.43
C VAL A 7 4.99 -2.09 -4.22
N LEU A 8 4.09 -3.07 -4.24
CA LEU A 8 3.88 -4.03 -3.16
C LEU A 8 4.26 -5.44 -3.64
N GLY A 9 5.26 -6.03 -2.98
CA GLY A 9 5.79 -7.35 -3.32
C GLY A 9 4.86 -8.51 -2.93
N ALA A 10 5.25 -9.73 -3.30
CA ALA A 10 4.62 -10.94 -2.75
C ALA A 10 5.05 -11.16 -1.28
N GLY A 11 4.37 -12.07 -0.57
CA GLY A 11 4.71 -12.37 0.83
C GLY A 11 3.68 -13.18 1.62
N GLY A 12 2.59 -13.63 0.97
CA GLY A 12 1.49 -14.34 1.62
C GLY A 12 0.85 -13.53 2.76
N THR A 13 0.30 -14.24 3.75
CA THR A 13 -0.37 -13.62 4.90
C THR A 13 0.53 -12.70 5.70
N VAL A 14 1.81 -13.06 5.87
CA VAL A 14 2.79 -12.22 6.57
C VAL A 14 3.07 -10.94 5.78
N GLY A 15 3.18 -11.05 4.45
CA GLY A 15 3.32 -9.89 3.56
C GLY A 15 2.16 -8.89 3.68
N HIS A 16 0.93 -9.37 3.84
CA HIS A 16 -0.21 -8.48 4.12
C HIS A 16 0.01 -7.66 5.39
N ALA A 17 0.42 -8.30 6.49
CA ALA A 17 0.65 -7.63 7.77
C ALA A 17 1.79 -6.60 7.65
N TYR A 18 2.88 -6.92 6.93
CA TYR A 18 3.97 -5.98 6.69
C TYR A 18 3.55 -4.80 5.82
N HIS A 19 2.76 -5.02 4.77
CA HIS A 19 2.24 -3.91 3.98
C HIS A 19 1.34 -3.00 4.82
N ALA A 20 0.38 -3.55 5.56
CA ALA A 20 -0.52 -2.78 6.42
C ALA A 20 0.26 -1.93 7.44
N GLY A 21 1.14 -2.54 8.23
CA GLY A 21 1.93 -1.83 9.24
C GLY A 21 2.85 -0.76 8.63
N THR A 22 3.50 -1.06 7.50
CA THR A 22 4.40 -0.11 6.84
C THR A 22 3.63 1.09 6.28
N LEU A 23 2.50 0.85 5.63
CA LEU A 23 1.68 1.92 5.03
C LEU A 23 0.98 2.76 6.10
N ALA A 24 0.53 2.15 7.20
CA ALA A 24 0.00 2.87 8.35
C ALA A 24 1.07 3.80 8.96
N ALA A 25 2.27 3.29 9.22
CA ALA A 25 3.37 4.09 9.76
C ALA A 25 3.78 5.23 8.80
N LEU A 26 3.80 4.98 7.49
CA LEU A 26 4.05 6.03 6.49
C LEU A 26 2.98 7.13 6.56
N GLY A 27 1.70 6.76 6.65
CA GLY A 27 0.60 7.72 6.80
C GLY A 27 0.73 8.55 8.07
N GLU A 28 1.01 7.91 9.21
CA GLU A 28 1.17 8.59 10.51
C GLU A 28 2.37 9.55 10.53
N LEU A 29 3.52 9.13 10.02
CA LEU A 29 4.77 9.89 10.12
C LEU A 29 4.92 10.99 9.06
N THR A 30 4.27 10.83 7.91
CA THR A 30 4.47 11.74 6.76
C THR A 30 3.20 12.47 6.35
N GLY A 31 2.03 12.04 6.82
CA GLY A 31 0.73 12.49 6.31
C GLY A 31 0.41 12.00 4.90
N TRP A 32 1.27 11.18 4.28
CA TRP A 32 1.03 10.63 2.95
C TRP A 32 0.15 9.38 3.02
N ASP A 33 -1.06 9.50 2.50
CA ASP A 33 -1.99 8.39 2.35
C ASP A 33 -1.67 7.59 1.08
N ALA A 34 -1.36 6.30 1.25
CA ALA A 34 -1.03 5.36 0.20
C ALA A 34 -2.11 5.24 -0.90
N ARG A 35 -3.37 5.58 -0.59
CA ARG A 35 -4.47 5.61 -1.56
C ARG A 35 -4.31 6.72 -2.60
N HIS A 36 -3.52 7.76 -2.28
CA HIS A 36 -3.18 8.85 -3.19
C HIS A 36 -1.99 8.55 -4.11
N ALA A 37 -1.40 7.35 -4.06
CA ALA A 37 -0.42 6.95 -5.07
C ALA A 37 -1.03 7.04 -6.48
N ASP A 38 -0.29 7.61 -7.43
CA ASP A 38 -0.72 7.75 -8.82
C ASP A 38 -0.82 6.39 -9.52
N VAL A 39 0.06 5.47 -9.13
CA VAL A 39 0.12 4.10 -9.65
C VAL A 39 0.35 3.14 -8.49
N VAL A 40 -0.40 2.04 -8.47
CA VAL A 40 -0.20 0.93 -7.52
C VAL A 40 0.07 -0.34 -8.30
N VAL A 41 1.22 -0.96 -8.04
CA VAL A 41 1.60 -2.26 -8.63
C VAL A 41 1.72 -3.27 -7.50
N GLY A 42 1.01 -4.38 -7.61
CA GLY A 42 0.98 -5.41 -6.57
C GLY A 42 1.09 -6.81 -7.15
N THR A 43 1.87 -7.69 -6.50
CA THR A 43 1.97 -9.11 -6.86
C THR A 43 1.57 -9.99 -5.68
N SER A 44 0.70 -11.00 -5.90
CA SER A 44 0.26 -11.93 -4.85
C SER A 44 -0.32 -11.17 -3.64
N ALA A 45 0.32 -11.21 -2.47
CA ALA A 45 -0.11 -10.43 -1.31
C ALA A 45 -0.23 -8.92 -1.61
N GLY A 46 0.71 -8.38 -2.39
CA GLY A 46 0.66 -7.00 -2.83
C GLY A 46 -0.50 -6.67 -3.76
N SER A 47 -1.01 -7.63 -4.56
CA SER A 47 -2.15 -7.38 -5.45
C SER A 47 -3.45 -7.24 -4.66
N ILE A 48 -3.59 -8.01 -3.57
CA ILE A 48 -4.73 -7.92 -2.66
C ILE A 48 -4.72 -6.56 -1.94
N VAL A 49 -3.61 -6.19 -1.31
CA VAL A 49 -3.49 -4.89 -0.62
C VAL A 49 -3.65 -3.73 -1.60
N GLY A 50 -3.02 -3.81 -2.78
CA GLY A 50 -3.17 -2.79 -3.81
C GLY A 50 -4.61 -2.60 -4.27
N ALA A 51 -5.36 -3.71 -4.45
CA ALA A 51 -6.78 -3.64 -4.77
C ALA A 51 -7.62 -3.02 -3.64
N MET A 52 -7.34 -3.36 -2.38
CA MET A 52 -8.00 -2.77 -1.20
C MET A 52 -7.78 -1.26 -1.12
N LEU A 53 -6.53 -0.79 -1.29
CA LEU A 53 -6.20 0.64 -1.32
C LEU A 53 -6.99 1.37 -2.41
N ARG A 54 -7.09 0.78 -3.61
CA ARG A 54 -7.86 1.37 -4.72
C ARG A 54 -9.37 1.29 -4.53
N ALA A 55 -9.86 0.37 -3.70
CA ALA A 55 -11.25 0.33 -3.24
C ALA A 55 -11.52 1.33 -2.10
N GLY A 56 -10.53 2.12 -1.67
CA GLY A 56 -10.66 3.13 -0.62
C GLY A 56 -10.43 2.60 0.80
N VAL A 57 -10.13 1.31 0.95
CA VAL A 57 -9.81 0.69 2.24
C VAL A 57 -8.42 1.16 2.67
N GLY A 58 -8.32 1.66 3.90
CA GLY A 58 -7.05 2.06 4.49
C GLY A 58 -6.20 0.86 4.92
N PRO A 59 -4.88 1.05 5.05
CA PRO A 59 -3.98 0.05 5.65
C PRO A 59 -4.29 -0.20 7.13
#